data_AF-A0A8B5XCW1-F1
#
_entry.id   AF-A0A8B5XCW1-F1
#
_cell.length_a   1.000
_cell.length_b   1.000
_cell.length_c   1.000
_cell.angle_alpha   90.00
_cell.angle_beta   90.00
_cell.angle_gamma   90.00
#
_symmetry.space_group_name_H-M   'P 1'
#
loop_
_entity.id
_entity.type
_entity.pdbx_description
1 polymer ?
#
loop_
_entity_poly.entity_id
_entity_poly.type
_entity_poly.pdbx_seq_one_letter_code
_entity_poly.pdbx_strand_id
1 'polypeptide(L)'
;MQTTTIVEDLSRASRNMLDGAIAVTTGRLHLESPSEALDQILENELSALEYFRHELAHQVGILLVRMDCSVTAVYKEHELPEAEELGTPALELTDPIYLVVRAERETAALRALVEAIDSSLVDALSAHCGRIAPGLIHVDIIDQAQARRVVERAGGFRPPPTILVSRT
;
A
#
# COMPACT_ATOMS: atom_id res chain seq x y z
N MET A 1 -11.34 -25.06 -12.86
CA MET A 1 -12.02 -23.89 -13.50
C MET A 1 -12.29 -22.74 -12.51
N GLN A 2 -11.61 -22.64 -11.36
CA GLN A 2 -11.82 -21.57 -10.36
C GLN A 2 -10.75 -20.47 -10.39
N THR A 3 -9.59 -20.72 -10.99
CA THR A 3 -8.44 -19.79 -10.98
C THR A 3 -8.69 -18.54 -11.83
N THR A 4 -9.44 -18.66 -12.93
CA THR A 4 -9.74 -17.53 -13.84
C THR A 4 -10.55 -16.44 -13.17
N THR A 5 -11.52 -16.81 -12.33
CA THR A 5 -12.41 -15.85 -11.64
C THR A 5 -11.66 -15.02 -10.60
N ILE A 6 -10.71 -15.62 -9.87
CA ILE A 6 -9.94 -14.94 -8.82
C ILE A 6 -9.03 -13.87 -9.44
N VAL A 7 -8.37 -14.19 -10.56
CA VAL A 7 -7.49 -13.24 -11.25
C VAL A 7 -8.29 -12.06 -11.80
N GLU A 8 -9.43 -12.33 -12.45
CA GLU A 8 -10.31 -11.26 -12.96
C GLU A 8 -10.87 -10.38 -11.84
N ASP A 9 -11.27 -10.99 -10.72
CA ASP A 9 -11.75 -10.27 -9.55
C ASP A 9 -10.67 -9.39 -8.94
N LEU A 10 -9.43 -9.87 -8.88
CA LEU A 10 -8.29 -9.11 -8.36
C LEU A 10 -7.88 -7.98 -9.30
N SER A 11 -7.83 -8.21 -10.61
CA SER A 11 -7.57 -7.14 -11.59
C SER A 11 -8.62 -6.03 -11.53
N ARG A 12 -9.89 -6.38 -11.32
CA ARG A 12 -10.95 -5.39 -11.08
C ARG A 12 -10.77 -4.68 -9.74
N ALA A 13 -10.44 -5.41 -8.67
CA ALA A 13 -10.18 -4.80 -7.37
C ALA A 13 -9.01 -3.81 -7.42
N SER A 14 -7.90 -4.16 -8.06
CA SER A 14 -6.73 -3.29 -8.20
C SER A 14 -7.01 -2.01 -8.97
N ARG A 15 -7.77 -2.08 -10.07
CA ARG A 15 -8.23 -0.87 -10.79
C ARG A 15 -9.11 0.01 -9.91
N ASN A 16 -10.09 -0.58 -9.24
CA ASN A 16 -10.94 0.17 -8.31
C ASN A 16 -10.11 0.79 -7.18
N MET A 17 -9.02 0.13 -6.75
CA MET A 17 -8.14 0.66 -5.72
C MET A 17 -7.37 1.89 -6.18
N LEU A 18 -6.83 1.85 -7.39
CA LEU A 18 -6.17 3.00 -8.01
C LEU A 18 -7.16 4.16 -8.23
N ASP A 19 -8.32 3.88 -8.82
CA ASP A 19 -9.36 4.89 -9.06
C ASP A 19 -9.83 5.54 -7.74
N GLY A 20 -10.00 4.73 -6.70
CA GLY A 20 -10.34 5.20 -5.36
C GLY A 20 -9.26 6.08 -4.76
N ALA A 21 -7.99 5.68 -4.86
CA ALA A 21 -6.86 6.47 -4.39
C ALA A 21 -6.75 7.82 -5.11
N ILE A 22 -6.93 7.85 -6.44
CA ILE A 22 -6.95 9.08 -7.23
C ILE A 22 -8.12 9.98 -6.81
N ALA A 23 -9.32 9.41 -6.61
CA ALA A 23 -10.49 10.17 -6.19
C ALA A 23 -10.31 10.81 -4.80
N VAL A 24 -9.69 10.10 -3.86
CA VAL A 24 -9.36 10.66 -2.54
C VAL A 24 -8.31 11.76 -2.65
N THR A 25 -7.24 11.56 -3.42
CA THR A 25 -6.23 12.60 -3.67
C THR A 25 -6.86 13.86 -4.27
N THR A 26 -7.74 13.70 -5.26
CA THR A 26 -8.51 14.81 -5.87
C THR A 26 -9.25 15.61 -4.80
N GLY A 27 -10.01 14.92 -3.95
CA GLY A 27 -10.78 15.58 -2.88
C GLY A 27 -9.91 16.22 -1.80
N ARG A 28 -8.79 15.60 -1.42
CA ARG A 28 -7.86 16.12 -0.39
C ARG A 28 -7.13 17.37 -0.84
N LEU A 29 -6.75 17.43 -2.12
CA LEU A 29 -6.05 18.56 -2.72
C LEU A 29 -6.99 19.63 -3.29
N HIS A 30 -8.31 19.40 -3.24
CA HIS A 30 -9.32 20.31 -3.82
C HIS A 30 -9.11 20.56 -5.32
N LEU A 31 -8.65 19.54 -6.04
CA LEU A 31 -8.45 19.60 -7.49
C LEU A 31 -9.79 19.52 -8.22
N GLU A 32 -9.83 20.06 -9.44
CA GLU A 32 -11.07 20.14 -10.22
C GLU A 32 -11.49 18.77 -10.76
N SER A 33 -10.54 17.85 -10.96
CA SER A 33 -10.81 16.55 -11.56
C SER A 33 -9.84 15.42 -11.14
N PRO A 34 -10.26 14.15 -11.28
CA PRO A 34 -9.36 13.00 -11.15
C PRO A 34 -8.19 12.99 -12.14
N SER A 35 -8.35 13.58 -13.32
CA SER A 35 -7.27 13.69 -14.30
C SER A 35 -6.15 14.58 -13.79
N GLU A 36 -6.51 15.71 -13.19
CA GLU A 36 -5.53 16.65 -12.61
C GLU A 36 -4.77 16.01 -11.43
N ALA A 37 -5.46 15.22 -10.61
CA ALA A 37 -4.81 14.45 -9.55
C ALA A 37 -3.84 13.41 -10.12
N LEU A 38 -4.24 12.70 -11.17
CA LEU A 38 -3.36 11.75 -11.85
C LEU A 38 -2.13 12.43 -12.45
N ASP A 39 -2.29 13.58 -13.10
CA ASP A 39 -1.17 14.34 -13.67
C ASP A 39 -0.15 14.73 -12.58
N GLN A 40 -0.62 15.27 -11.44
CA GLN A 40 0.26 15.60 -10.31
C GLN A 40 0.94 14.35 -9.71
N ILE A 41 0.24 13.22 -9.63
CA ILE A 41 0.82 11.94 -9.17
C ILE A 41 1.95 11.49 -10.12
N LEU A 42 1.73 11.58 -11.43
CA LEU A 42 2.70 11.19 -12.46
C LEU A 42 3.91 12.13 -12.53
N GLU A 43 3.72 13.40 -12.18
CA GLU A 43 4.78 14.41 -12.07
C GLU A 43 5.57 14.32 -10.75
N ASN A 44 5.23 13.35 -9.88
CA ASN A 44 5.80 13.16 -8.55
C ASN A 44 5.62 14.38 -7.62
N GLU A 45 4.51 15.10 -7.76
CA GLU A 45 4.17 16.16 -6.82
C GLU A 45 3.95 15.56 -5.42
N LEU A 46 4.79 15.98 -4.47
CA LEU A 46 4.95 15.32 -3.17
C LEU A 46 3.61 15.12 -2.45
N SER A 47 2.78 16.17 -2.35
CA SER A 47 1.49 16.08 -1.66
C SER A 47 0.51 15.14 -2.36
N ALA A 48 0.52 15.11 -3.69
CA ALA A 48 -0.34 14.19 -4.46
C ALA A 48 0.09 12.73 -4.24
N LEU A 49 1.40 12.47 -4.28
CA LEU A 49 1.97 11.16 -3.98
C LEU A 49 1.68 10.71 -2.55
N GLU A 50 1.85 11.57 -1.55
CA GLU A 50 1.60 11.21 -0.15
C GLU A 50 0.15 10.77 0.07
N TYR A 51 -0.83 11.54 -0.42
CA TYR A 51 -2.25 11.19 -0.33
C TYR A 51 -2.58 9.93 -1.11
N PHE A 52 -2.09 9.82 -2.35
CA PHE A 52 -2.34 8.67 -3.21
C PHE A 52 -1.79 7.39 -2.58
N ARG A 53 -0.52 7.39 -2.16
CA ARG A 53 0.15 6.24 -1.55
C ARG A 53 -0.49 5.87 -0.22
N HIS A 54 -0.90 6.84 0.58
CA HIS A 54 -1.62 6.59 1.84
C HIS A 54 -2.97 5.90 1.58
N GLU A 55 -3.76 6.42 0.65
CA GLU A 55 -5.07 5.81 0.35
C GLU A 55 -4.92 4.44 -0.30
N LEU A 56 -3.97 4.27 -1.22
CA LEU A 56 -3.70 2.97 -1.84
C LEU A 56 -3.30 1.93 -0.78
N ALA A 57 -2.42 2.29 0.15
CA ALA A 57 -2.05 1.46 1.29
C ALA A 57 -3.27 1.05 2.12
N HIS A 58 -4.15 2.02 2.41
CA HIS A 58 -5.37 1.79 3.18
C HIS A 58 -6.30 0.79 2.49
N GLN A 59 -6.50 0.92 1.17
CA GLN A 59 -7.37 0.02 0.41
C GLN A 59 -6.78 -1.40 0.26
N VAL A 60 -5.46 -1.52 0.10
CA VAL A 60 -4.76 -2.81 0.19
C VAL A 60 -4.97 -3.44 1.57
N GLY A 61 -4.87 -2.65 2.63
CA GLY A 61 -5.17 -3.10 4.00
C GLY A 61 -6.59 -3.63 4.16
N ILE A 62 -7.60 -2.94 3.61
CA ILE A 62 -9.00 -3.39 3.62
C ILE A 62 -9.13 -4.73 2.89
N LEU A 63 -8.50 -4.86 1.72
CA LEU A 63 -8.58 -6.08 0.91
C LEU A 63 -7.96 -7.28 1.65
N LEU A 64 -6.77 -7.10 2.23
CA LEU A 64 -6.07 -8.13 3.00
C LEU A 64 -6.90 -8.61 4.19
N VAL A 65 -7.42 -7.67 4.99
CA VAL A 65 -8.30 -7.98 6.12
C VAL A 65 -9.56 -8.70 5.65
N ARG A 66 -10.12 -8.36 4.49
CA ARG A 66 -11.33 -9.00 3.97
C ARG A 66 -11.07 -10.41 3.43
N MET A 67 -9.94 -10.62 2.76
CA MET A 67 -9.65 -11.86 2.04
C MET A 67 -9.02 -12.96 2.88
N ASP A 68 -8.23 -12.61 3.90
CA ASP A 68 -7.62 -13.59 4.79
C ASP A 68 -8.11 -13.41 6.23
N CYS A 69 -8.75 -14.45 6.78
CA CYS A 69 -9.31 -14.40 8.12
C CYS A 69 -8.27 -14.35 9.24
N SER A 70 -7.03 -14.74 8.95
CA SER A 70 -5.93 -14.67 9.90
C SER A 70 -5.40 -13.24 10.05
N VAL A 71 -5.67 -12.33 9.10
CA VAL A 71 -5.22 -10.94 9.18
C VAL A 71 -6.09 -10.17 10.16
N THR A 72 -5.43 -9.65 11.20
CA THR A 72 -6.07 -8.93 12.31
C THR A 72 -5.89 -7.42 12.21
N ALA A 73 -4.78 -6.95 11.65
CA ALA A 73 -4.53 -5.53 11.42
C ALA A 73 -3.48 -5.31 10.32
N VAL A 74 -3.55 -4.15 9.68
CA VAL A 74 -2.55 -3.68 8.71
C VAL A 74 -2.11 -2.28 9.09
N TYR A 75 -0.80 -2.06 9.07
CA TYR A 75 -0.15 -0.79 9.41
C TYR A 75 0.66 -0.30 8.21
N LYS A 76 0.79 1.02 8.05
CA LYS A 76 1.74 1.66 7.14
C LYS A 76 2.99 2.02 7.92
N GLU A 77 4.17 1.63 7.43
CA GLU A 77 5.42 2.19 7.96
C GLU A 77 5.63 3.61 7.42
N HIS A 78 6.22 4.47 8.25
CA HIS A 78 6.66 5.78 7.78
C HIS A 78 8.00 5.62 7.07
N GLU A 79 8.07 6.11 5.84
CA GLU A 79 9.30 6.34 5.11
C GLU A 79 10.05 7.45 5.85
N LEU A 80 11.06 7.08 6.66
CA LEU A 80 11.98 8.07 7.21
C LEU A 80 13.16 8.21 6.26
N PRO A 81 13.66 9.44 6.03
CA PRO A 81 15.01 9.61 5.52
C PRO A 81 15.97 8.93 6.50
N GLU A 82 16.81 8.03 6.00
CA GLU A 82 17.96 7.59 6.80
C GLU A 82 18.78 8.84 7.14
N ALA A 83 19.10 9.01 8.42
CA ALA A 83 19.53 10.29 9.01
C ALA A 83 20.92 10.82 8.54
N GLU A 84 21.43 10.37 7.40
CA GLU A 84 22.74 10.75 6.87
C GLU A 84 22.69 11.34 5.45
N GLU A 85 21.54 11.40 4.79
CA GLU A 85 21.44 12.05 3.47
C GLU A 85 20.88 13.47 3.57
N LEU A 86 21.75 14.45 3.30
CA LEU A 86 21.52 15.90 3.26
C LEU A 86 20.59 16.36 2.11
N GLY A 87 19.58 15.55 1.78
CA GLY A 87 18.50 15.90 0.87
C GLY A 87 17.29 15.06 1.23
N THR A 88 16.11 15.66 1.27
CA THR A 88 14.87 14.88 1.32
C THR A 88 14.88 13.96 0.10
N PRO A 89 14.91 12.62 0.25
CA PRO A 89 14.78 11.75 -0.91
C PRO A 89 13.48 12.13 -1.63
N ALA A 90 13.56 12.38 -2.94
CA ALA A 90 12.39 12.68 -3.74
C ALA A 90 11.55 11.41 -3.77
N LEU A 91 10.38 11.45 -3.13
CA LEU A 91 9.42 10.35 -3.16
C LEU A 91 8.98 10.16 -4.61
N GLU A 92 9.16 8.95 -5.14
CA GLU A 92 8.73 8.60 -6.48
C GLU A 92 7.48 7.71 -6.43
N LEU A 93 6.67 7.77 -7.48
CA LEU A 93 5.49 6.91 -7.65
C LEU A 93 5.85 5.42 -7.52
N THR A 94 7.03 5.04 -8.02
CA THR A 94 7.52 3.65 -8.05
C THR A 94 8.18 3.20 -6.76
N ASP A 95 8.33 4.07 -5.75
CA ASP A 95 8.90 3.66 -4.47
C ASP A 95 7.98 2.64 -3.77
N PRO A 96 8.52 1.60 -3.11
CA PRO A 96 7.69 0.62 -2.43
C PRO A 96 6.88 1.24 -1.29
N ILE A 97 5.59 0.87 -1.19
CA ILE A 97 4.75 1.18 -0.04
C ILE A 97 4.98 0.09 1.01
N TYR A 98 5.57 0.47 2.14
CA TYR A 98 5.87 -0.46 3.23
C TYR A 98 4.66 -0.66 4.16
N LEU A 99 4.20 -1.90 4.23
CA LEU A 99 3.09 -2.34 5.07
C LEU A 99 3.56 -3.39 6.07
N VAL A 100 3.00 -3.33 7.28
CA VAL A 100 3.13 -4.39 8.27
C VAL A 100 1.77 -5.04 8.46
N VAL A 101 1.69 -6.34 8.22
CA VAL A 101 0.47 -7.13 8.34
C VAL A 101 0.56 -7.98 9.60
N ARG A 102 -0.30 -7.69 10.57
CA ARG A 102 -0.44 -8.52 11.76
C ARG A 102 -1.44 -9.63 11.51
N ALA A 103 -0.96 -10.86 11.49
CA ALA A 103 -1.78 -12.06 11.34
C ALA A 103 -1.69 -12.97 12.57
N GLU A 104 -2.70 -13.84 12.77
CA GLU A 104 -2.63 -14.91 13.77
C GLU A 104 -1.48 -15.87 13.50
N ARG A 105 -1.23 -16.12 12.20
CA ARG A 105 -0.12 -16.92 11.70
C ARG A 105 0.22 -16.47 10.29
N GLU A 106 1.50 -16.51 9.97
CA GLU A 106 1.92 -16.39 8.59
C GLU A 106 1.57 -17.68 7.83
N THR A 107 0.90 -17.54 6.69
CA THR A 107 0.57 -18.67 5.82
C THR A 107 1.12 -18.45 4.41
N ALA A 108 1.44 -19.53 3.71
CA ALA A 108 1.81 -19.45 2.29
C ALA A 108 0.70 -18.83 1.43
N ALA A 109 -0.57 -19.01 1.82
CA ALA A 109 -1.71 -18.42 1.13
C ALA A 109 -1.74 -16.89 1.29
N LEU A 110 -1.44 -16.38 2.48
CA LEU A 110 -1.35 -14.93 2.74
C LEU A 110 -0.20 -14.30 1.94
N ARG A 111 0.97 -14.94 1.88
CA ARG A 111 2.08 -14.47 1.04
C ARG A 111 1.71 -14.44 -0.45
N ALA A 112 1.11 -15.53 -0.94
CA ALA A 112 0.66 -15.60 -2.33
C ALA A 112 -0.42 -14.54 -2.64
N LEU A 113 -1.30 -14.23 -1.69
CA LEU A 113 -2.28 -13.16 -1.83
C LEU A 113 -1.60 -11.79 -1.95
N VAL A 114 -0.62 -11.49 -1.10
CA VAL A 114 0.16 -10.25 -1.18
C VAL A 114 0.85 -10.12 -2.53
N GLU A 115 1.54 -11.17 -2.99
CA GLU A 115 2.23 -11.19 -4.29
C GLU A 115 1.24 -10.97 -5.46
N ALA A 116 0.06 -11.59 -5.38
CA ALA A 116 -0.97 -11.40 -6.39
C ALA A 116 -1.53 -9.97 -6.40
N ILE A 117 -1.71 -9.34 -5.24
CA ILE A 117 -2.14 -7.95 -5.12
C ILE A 117 -1.06 -7.03 -5.72
N ASP A 118 0.21 -7.21 -5.36
CA ASP A 118 1.33 -6.43 -5.91
C ASP A 118 1.37 -6.51 -7.44
N SER A 119 1.39 -7.73 -7.99
CA SER A 119 1.39 -7.93 -9.43
C SER A 119 0.21 -7.27 -10.12
N SER A 120 -0.99 -7.39 -9.54
CA SER A 120 -2.20 -6.82 -10.13
C SER A 120 -2.24 -5.28 -10.04
N LEU A 121 -1.65 -4.68 -9.00
CA LEU A 121 -1.51 -3.24 -8.88
C LEU A 121 -0.47 -2.70 -9.87
N VAL A 122 0.66 -3.39 -10.01
CA VAL A 122 1.71 -3.05 -10.98
C VAL A 122 1.14 -3.08 -12.41
N ASP A 123 0.36 -4.10 -12.75
CA ASP A 123 -0.30 -4.19 -14.06
C ASP A 123 -1.29 -3.03 -14.28
N ALA A 124 -2.08 -2.70 -13.26
CA ALA A 124 -3.06 -1.63 -13.35
C ALA A 124 -2.40 -0.25 -13.47
N LEU A 125 -1.33 0.00 -12.70
CA LEU A 125 -0.59 1.27 -12.75
C LEU A 125 0.25 1.38 -14.04
N SER A 126 0.71 0.24 -14.58
CA SER A 126 1.44 0.21 -15.85
C SER A 126 0.59 0.66 -17.05
N ALA A 127 -0.73 0.60 -16.94
CA ALA A 127 -1.63 1.16 -17.94
C ALA A 127 -1.53 2.70 -18.05
N HIS A 128 -1.04 3.37 -17.00
CA HIS A 128 -0.89 4.82 -16.94
C HIS A 128 0.56 5.27 -17.18
N CYS A 129 1.54 4.54 -16.64
CA CYS A 129 2.94 4.98 -16.62
C CYS A 129 3.84 4.23 -17.64
N GLY A 130 3.29 3.27 -18.39
CA GLY A 130 4.10 2.29 -19.11
C GLY A 130 4.63 1.20 -18.18
N ARG A 131 5.64 0.45 -18.59
CA ARG A 131 6.08 -0.73 -17.83
C ARG A 131 6.72 -0.35 -16.49
N ILE A 132 6.10 -0.78 -15.39
CA ILE A 132 6.62 -0.61 -14.02
C ILE A 132 7.24 -1.93 -13.53
N ALA A 133 8.27 -1.83 -12.67
CA ALA A 133 8.86 -2.99 -12.02
C ALA A 133 7.94 -3.53 -10.89
N PRO A 134 7.97 -4.84 -10.59
CA PRO A 134 7.31 -5.38 -9.40
C PRO A 134 7.81 -4.75 -8.10
N GLY A 135 7.02 -4.89 -7.02
CA GLY A 135 7.39 -4.38 -5.70
C GLY A 135 6.83 -3.00 -5.37
N LEU A 136 5.64 -2.68 -5.88
CA LEU A 136 4.92 -1.46 -5.50
C LEU A 136 4.50 -1.52 -4.01
N ILE A 137 4.23 -2.72 -3.49
CA ILE A 137 4.01 -2.95 -2.06
C ILE A 137 5.08 -3.88 -1.48
N HIS A 138 5.59 -3.51 -0.31
CA HIS A 138 6.44 -4.38 0.52
C HIS A 138 5.69 -4.72 1.79
N VAL A 139 5.58 -6.02 2.11
CA VAL A 139 4.75 -6.47 3.25
C VAL A 139 5.55 -7.34 4.20
N ASP A 140 5.70 -6.85 5.43
CA ASP A 140 6.18 -7.64 6.56
C ASP A 140 5.00 -8.27 7.30
N ILE A 141 4.92 -9.60 7.28
CA ILE A 141 3.89 -10.34 8.02
C ILE A 141 4.43 -10.69 9.41
N ILE A 142 3.73 -10.25 10.45
CA ILE A 142 4.10 -10.48 11.84
C ILE A 142 3.01 -11.25 12.58
N ASP A 143 3.43 -12.12 13.49
CA ASP A 143 2.54 -12.80 14.44
C ASP A 143 2.29 -11.95 15.71
N GLN A 144 1.44 -12.43 16.62
CA GLN A 144 1.14 -11.74 17.87
C GLN A 144 2.34 -11.61 18.83
N ALA A 145 3.31 -12.53 18.79
CA ALA A 145 4.52 -12.43 19.61
C ALA A 145 5.46 -11.33 19.08
N GLN A 146 5.51 -11.17 17.75
CA GLN A 146 6.29 -10.15 17.06
C GLN A 146 5.62 -8.77 17.07
N ALA A 147 4.28 -8.71 17.14
CA ALA A 147 3.52 -7.47 17.22
C ALA A 147 3.95 -6.56 18.37
N ARG A 148 4.34 -7.15 19.52
CA ARG A 148 4.90 -6.37 20.64
C ARG A 148 6.19 -5.66 20.26
N ARG A 149 7.05 -6.28 19.46
CA ARG A 149 8.33 -5.70 19.02
C ARG A 149 8.16 -4.56 18.01
N VAL A 150 7.13 -4.64 17.16
CA VAL A 150 6.82 -3.56 16.20
C VAL A 150 6.26 -2.33 16.93
N VAL A 151 5.46 -2.54 17.99
CA VAL A 151 4.98 -1.45 18.87
C VAL A 151 6.10 -0.91 19.78
N GLU A 152 6.98 -1.77 20.30
CA GLU A 152 8.10 -1.41 21.19
C GLU A 152 9.29 -0.76 20.46
N ARG A 153 9.40 -0.89 19.13
CA ARG A 153 10.33 -0.09 18.30
C ARG A 153 10.08 1.43 18.40
N ALA A 154 8.96 1.85 19.01
CA ALA A 154 8.70 3.22 19.44
C ALA A 154 9.71 3.78 20.47
N GLY A 155 10.65 2.97 20.97
CA GLY A 155 11.80 3.43 21.78
C GLY A 155 13.02 3.93 20.97
N GLY A 156 13.00 3.84 19.63
CA GLY A 156 14.05 4.36 18.74
C GLY A 156 13.59 5.57 17.92
N PHE A 157 14.50 6.13 17.10
CA PHE A 157 14.28 7.31 16.24
C PHE A 157 13.24 7.14 15.12
N ARG A 158 12.53 5.98 15.03
CA ARG A 158 11.48 5.74 14.04
C ARG A 158 10.08 5.96 14.63
N PRO A 159 9.20 6.75 13.99
CA PRO A 159 7.82 6.86 14.45
C PRO A 159 7.14 5.48 14.33
N PRO A 160 6.22 5.15 15.24
CA PRO A 160 5.50 3.88 15.19
C PRO A 160 4.68 3.78 13.89
N PRO A 161 4.51 2.58 13.32
CA PRO A 161 3.63 2.38 12.17
C PRO A 161 2.21 2.88 12.45
N THR A 162 1.61 3.54 11.46
CA THR A 162 0.23 4.03 11.58
C THR A 162 -0.73 2.90 11.24
N ILE A 163 -1.70 2.63 12.12
CA ILE A 163 -2.76 1.66 11.85
C ILE A 163 -3.64 2.16 10.68
N LEU A 164 -3.77 1.33 9.64
CA LEU A 164 -4.65 1.61 8.51
C LEU A 164 -6.02 0.97 8.73
N VAL A 165 -6.00 -0.33 9.03
CA VAL A 165 -7.22 -1.15 9.15
C VAL A 165 -7.01 -2.19 10.25
N SER A 166 -8.05 -2.45 11.04
CA SER A 166 -8.11 -3.61 11.92
C SER A 166 -9.44 -4.32 11.81
N ARG A 167 -9.41 -5.62 12.11
CA ARG A 167 -10.59 -6.44 12.30
C ARG A 167 -11.14 -6.15 13.70
N THR A 168 -12.32 -5.54 13.76
CA THR A 168 -13.10 -5.32 15.00
C THR A 168 -13.74 -6.59 15.50
#